data_AF-A0A2N1TQD8-F1
#
_entry.id   AF-A0A2N1TQD8-F1
#
_cell.length_a   1.000
_cell.length_b   1.000
_cell.length_c   1.000
_cell.angle_alpha   90.00
_cell.angle_beta   90.00
_cell.angle_gamma   90.00
#
_symmetry.space_group_name_H-M   'P 1'
#
loop_
_entity.id
_entity.type
_entity.pdbx_description
1 polymer ?
#
loop_
_entity_poly.entity_id
_entity_poly.type
_entity_poly.pdbx_seq_one_letter_code
_entity_poly.pdbx_strand_id
1 'polypeptide(L)'
;MATILVRATPLQQAMRILSHAWMHLWSLTKSITALRRIAGDTTGEALESLVRDNTDAAFYYGKILSSRFFLGTVFCDFRGRVDGLLSRESAVADSFDVIFTGAPEQ
;
A
#
# COMPACT_ATOMS: atom_id res chain seq x y z
N MET A 1 17.78 21.72 -11.37
CA MET A 1 17.47 21.64 -9.92
C MET A 1 15.96 21.57 -9.66
N ALA A 2 15.15 22.50 -10.20
CA ALA A 2 13.69 22.55 -10.00
C ALA A 2 12.96 21.20 -10.27
N THR A 3 13.29 20.52 -11.37
CA THR A 3 12.67 19.23 -11.75
C THR A 3 12.90 18.11 -10.73
N ILE A 4 14.05 18.11 -10.03
CA ILE A 4 14.35 17.11 -8.99
C ILE A 4 13.53 17.40 -7.74
N LEU A 5 13.40 18.68 -7.37
CA LEU A 5 12.68 19.09 -6.16
C LEU A 5 11.18 18.80 -6.25
N VAL A 6 10.55 19.04 -7.41
CA VAL A 6 9.13 18.73 -7.65
C VAL A 6 8.82 17.23 -7.47
N ARG A 7 9.83 16.37 -7.66
CA ARG A 7 9.70 14.91 -7.57
C ARG A 7 10.01 14.33 -6.18
N ALA A 8 10.56 15.13 -5.26
CA ALA A 8 11.01 14.64 -3.96
C ALA A 8 9.86 14.10 -3.09
N THR A 9 8.79 14.88 -2.92
CA THR A 9 7.62 14.47 -2.12
C THR A 9 6.87 13.29 -2.77
N PRO A 10 6.57 13.28 -4.09
CA PRO A 10 5.99 12.11 -4.74
C PRO A 10 6.81 10.83 -4.54
N LEU A 11 8.14 10.92 -4.68
CA LEU A 11 9.06 9.78 -4.45
C LEU A 11 8.98 9.29 -3.01
N GLN A 12 9.03 10.20 -2.02
CA GLN A 12 8.91 9.84 -0.61
C GLN A 12 7.59 9.11 -0.32
N GLN A 13 6.48 9.59 -0.89
CA GLN A 13 5.17 8.98 -0.71
C GLN A 13 5.06 7.59 -1.37
N ALA A 14 5.68 7.41 -2.54
CA ALA A 14 5.77 6.10 -3.20
C ALA A 14 6.58 5.12 -2.35
N MET A 15 7.75 5.54 -1.86
CA MET A 15 8.61 4.72 -1.00
C MET A 15 7.92 4.31 0.30
N ARG A 16 7.14 5.22 0.92
CA ARG A 16 6.35 4.89 2.11
C ARG A 16 5.44 3.69 1.86
N ILE A 17 4.65 3.71 0.79
CA ILE A 17 3.71 2.62 0.46
C ILE A 17 4.45 1.32 0.16
N LEU A 18 5.57 1.39 -0.57
CA LEU A 18 6.43 0.24 -0.84
C LEU A 18 6.99 -0.38 0.43
N SER A 19 7.50 0.41 1.37
CA SER A 19 8.02 -0.09 2.64
C SER A 19 6.93 -0.79 3.46
N HIS A 20 5.70 -0.27 3.47
CA HIS A 20 4.59 -0.93 4.15
C HIS A 20 4.20 -2.25 3.47
N ALA A 21 4.16 -2.28 2.13
CA ALA A 21 3.93 -3.51 1.39
C ALA A 21 4.98 -4.58 1.71
N TRP A 22 6.25 -4.19 1.81
CA TRP A 22 7.32 -5.09 2.22
C TRP A 22 7.10 -5.66 3.63
N MET A 23 6.68 -4.83 4.59
CA MET A 23 6.34 -5.29 5.93
C MET A 23 5.14 -6.25 5.94
N HIS A 24 4.13 -6.01 5.08
CA HIS A 24 3.00 -6.91 4.93
C HIS A 24 3.40 -8.26 4.31
N LEU A 25 4.29 -8.26 3.32
CA LEU A 25 4.81 -9.50 2.74
C LEU A 25 5.57 -10.32 3.78
N TRP A 26 6.43 -9.68 4.56
CA TRP A 26 7.13 -10.32 5.67
C TRP A 26 6.15 -10.88 6.72
N SER A 27 5.15 -10.08 7.10
CA SER A 27 4.11 -10.49 8.05
C SER A 27 3.34 -11.71 7.54
N LEU A 28 3.03 -11.78 6.23
CA LEU A 28 2.38 -12.91 5.59
C LEU A 28 3.20 -14.19 5.72
N THR A 29 4.49 -14.13 5.38
CA THR A 29 5.38 -15.30 5.47
C THR A 29 5.39 -15.89 6.88
N LYS A 30 5.45 -15.05 7.91
CA LYS A 30 5.43 -15.50 9.31
C LYS A 30 4.05 -16.02 9.73
N SER A 31 2.99 -15.30 9.39
CA SER A 31 1.64 -15.58 9.90
C SER A 31 1.02 -16.82 9.23
N ILE A 32 1.29 -17.06 7.95
CA ILE A 32 0.85 -18.27 7.24
C ILE A 32 1.45 -19.52 7.90
N THR A 33 2.77 -19.54 8.11
CA THR A 33 3.44 -20.68 8.74
C THR A 33 2.97 -20.89 10.17
N ALA A 34 2.78 -19.81 10.94
CA ALA A 34 2.30 -19.89 12.31
C ALA A 34 0.87 -20.43 12.39
N LEU A 35 -0.04 -19.95 11.54
CA LEU A 35 -1.42 -20.44 11.49
C LEU A 35 -1.47 -21.90 11.05
N ARG A 36 -0.69 -22.30 10.03
CA ARG A 36 -0.66 -23.68 9.53
C ARG A 36 -0.21 -24.68 10.60
N ARG A 37 0.66 -24.28 11.52
CA ARG A 37 1.07 -25.12 12.66
C ARG A 37 -0.06 -25.37 13.66
N ILE A 38 -1.04 -24.48 13.74
CA ILE A 38 -2.19 -24.57 14.65
C ILE A 38 -3.39 -25.23 13.95
N ALA A 39 -3.71 -24.75 12.74
CA ALA A 39 -4.90 -25.10 11.99
C ALA A 39 -4.69 -26.18 10.93
N GLY A 40 -3.45 -26.60 10.67
CA GLY A 40 -3.12 -27.50 9.55
C GLY A 40 -3.60 -26.93 8.22
N ASP A 41 -4.24 -27.78 7.41
CA ASP A 41 -4.83 -27.42 6.12
C ASP A 41 -6.37 -27.22 6.22
N THR A 42 -6.89 -26.96 7.43
CA THR A 42 -8.32 -26.71 7.64
C THR A 42 -8.77 -25.41 6.96
N THR A 43 -9.96 -25.43 6.34
CA THR A 43 -10.56 -24.31 5.62
C THR A 43 -12.06 -24.19 5.92
N GLY A 44 -12.71 -23.13 5.44
CA GLY A 44 -14.17 -22.95 5.58
C GLY A 44 -14.65 -22.84 7.03
N GLU A 45 -15.83 -23.39 7.32
CA GLU A 45 -16.47 -23.34 8.64
C GLU A 45 -15.60 -23.94 9.75
N ALA A 46 -14.85 -25.00 9.45
CA ALA A 46 -13.96 -25.64 10.41
C ALA A 46 -12.80 -24.71 10.83
N LEU A 47 -12.27 -23.92 9.89
CA LEU A 47 -11.26 -22.91 10.19
C LEU A 47 -11.88 -21.78 11.02
N GLU A 48 -13.11 -21.38 10.70
CA GLU A 48 -13.81 -20.33 11.42
C GLU A 48 -14.04 -20.70 12.90
N SER A 49 -14.52 -21.92 13.17
CA SER A 49 -14.70 -22.41 14.55
C SER A 49 -13.38 -22.42 15.31
N LEU A 50 -12.32 -22.96 14.71
CA LEU A 50 -10.99 -22.99 15.33
C LEU A 50 -10.47 -21.57 15.64
N VAL A 51 -10.66 -20.63 14.71
CA VAL A 51 -10.29 -19.23 14.91
C VAL A 51 -11.10 -18.57 16.03
N ARG A 52 -12.39 -18.91 16.19
CA ARG A 52 -13.22 -18.39 17.29
C ARG A 52 -12.75 -18.88 18.66
N ASP A 53 -12.29 -20.13 18.74
CA ASP A 53 -11.95 -20.78 20.01
C ASP A 53 -10.46 -20.67 20.38
N ASN A 54 -9.59 -20.25 19.45
CA ASN A 54 -8.15 -20.13 19.67
C ASN A 54 -7.62 -18.71 19.37
N THR A 55 -7.19 -18.00 20.40
CA THR A 55 -6.70 -16.61 20.31
C THR A 55 -5.47 -16.44 19.41
N ASP A 56 -4.55 -17.41 19.40
CA ASP A 56 -3.35 -17.36 18.58
C ASP A 56 -3.72 -17.56 17.10
N ALA A 57 -4.61 -18.52 16.81
CA ALA A 57 -5.14 -18.72 15.47
C ALA A 57 -5.87 -17.46 14.97
N ALA A 58 -6.68 -16.83 15.82
CA ALA A 58 -7.35 -15.56 15.51
C ALA A 58 -6.38 -14.44 15.17
N PHE A 59 -5.33 -14.27 15.97
CA PHE A 59 -4.30 -13.26 15.73
C PHE A 59 -3.64 -13.47 14.36
N TYR A 60 -3.14 -14.68 14.07
CA TYR A 60 -2.45 -14.94 12.80
C TYR A 60 -3.38 -14.85 11.60
N TYR A 61 -4.60 -15.35 11.71
CA TYR A 61 -5.60 -15.24 10.66
C TYR A 61 -5.93 -13.76 10.35
N GLY A 62 -6.12 -12.93 11.39
CA GLY A 62 -6.30 -11.49 11.23
C GLY A 62 -5.11 -10.80 10.54
N LYS A 63 -3.87 -11.17 10.91
CA LYS A 63 -2.65 -10.66 10.26
C LYS A 63 -2.56 -11.03 8.78
N ILE A 64 -2.96 -12.26 8.42
CA ILE A 64 -3.04 -12.71 7.03
C ILE A 64 -4.05 -11.85 6.27
N LEU A 65 -5.28 -11.70 6.77
CA LEU A 65 -6.33 -10.93 6.09
C LEU A 65 -5.95 -9.46 5.92
N SER A 66 -5.43 -8.81 6.97
CA SER A 66 -4.96 -7.42 6.91
C SER A 66 -3.86 -7.24 5.86
N SER A 67 -2.92 -8.18 5.76
CA SER A 67 -1.83 -8.10 4.80
C SER A 67 -2.28 -8.36 3.36
N ARG A 68 -3.22 -9.29 3.17
CA ARG A 68 -3.86 -9.52 1.87
C ARG A 68 -4.63 -8.29 1.40
N PHE A 69 -5.37 -7.64 2.30
CA PHE A 69 -6.07 -6.39 1.98
C PHE A 69 -5.08 -5.28 1.58
N PHE A 70 -4.04 -5.05 2.37
CA PHE A 70 -3.06 -4.01 2.05
C PHE A 70 -2.40 -4.26 0.69
N LEU A 71 -1.91 -5.47 0.44
CA LEU A 71 -1.22 -5.82 -0.81
C LEU A 71 -2.15 -5.83 -2.02
N GLY A 72 -3.39 -6.31 -1.86
CA GLY A 72 -4.34 -6.45 -2.95
C GLY A 72 -5.15 -5.19 -3.26
N THR A 73 -5.23 -4.25 -2.32
CA THR A 73 -6.05 -3.04 -2.47
C THR A 73 -5.22 -1.77 -2.30
N VAL A 74 -4.57 -1.59 -1.15
CA VAL A 74 -3.86 -0.34 -0.83
C VAL A 74 -2.59 -0.16 -1.66
N PHE A 75 -1.85 -1.25 -1.93
CA PHE A 75 -0.60 -1.18 -2.66
C PHE A 75 -0.79 -0.83 -4.15
N CYS A 76 -2.00 -0.94 -4.70
CA CYS A 76 -2.30 -0.51 -6.07
C CYS A 76 -1.94 0.97 -6.31
N ASP A 77 -2.06 1.82 -5.28
CA ASP A 77 -1.67 3.24 -5.32
C ASP A 77 -0.20 3.45 -5.68
N PHE A 78 0.68 2.50 -5.35
CA PHE A 78 2.10 2.59 -5.66
C PHE A 78 2.34 2.77 -7.15
N ARG A 79 1.61 2.03 -7.99
CA ARG A 79 1.79 2.06 -9.44
C ARG A 79 1.50 3.44 -10.01
N GLY A 80 0.34 4.03 -9.69
CA GLY A 80 -0.01 5.37 -10.16
C GLY A 80 1.00 6.45 -9.72
N ARG A 81 1.55 6.31 -8.51
CA ARG A 81 2.60 7.21 -8.01
C ARG A 81 3.91 7.07 -8.77
N VAL A 82 4.32 5.84 -9.10
CA VAL A 82 5.51 5.59 -9.92
C VAL A 82 5.31 6.10 -11.34
N ASP A 83 4.15 5.87 -11.94
CA ASP A 83 3.81 6.36 -13.28
C ASP A 83 3.90 7.89 -13.33
N GLY A 84 3.34 8.59 -12.33
CA GLY A 84 3.48 10.03 -12.20
C GLY A 84 4.92 10.51 -12.02
N LEU A 85 5.73 9.80 -11.22
CA LEU A 85 7.15 10.13 -10.99
C LEU A 85 8.00 9.97 -12.27
N LEU A 86 7.72 8.93 -13.06
CA LEU A 86 8.42 8.61 -14.30
C LEU A 86 7.88 9.40 -15.51
N SER A 87 6.73 10.06 -15.36
CA SER A 87 6.22 10.96 -16.37
C SER A 87 7.25 12.03 -16.73
N ARG A 88 7.22 12.49 -17.98
CA ARG A 88 8.03 13.60 -18.47
C ARG A 88 7.32 14.95 -18.32
N GLU A 89 6.30 15.00 -17.46
CA GLU A 89 5.51 16.20 -17.24
C GLU A 89 6.39 17.33 -16.68
N SER A 90 6.30 18.51 -17.31
CA SER A 90 7.12 19.69 -17.03
C SER A 90 6.31 20.94 -16.71
N ALA A 91 4.98 20.88 -16.70
CA ALA A 91 4.10 22.04 -16.52
C ALA A 91 4.48 22.93 -15.32
N VAL A 92 4.98 22.35 -14.22
CA VAL A 92 5.45 23.11 -13.05
C VAL A 92 6.70 23.96 -13.38
N ALA A 93 7.61 23.47 -14.22
CA ALA A 93 8.76 24.23 -14.70
C ALA A 93 8.38 25.28 -15.76
N ASP A 94 7.32 25.01 -16.52
CA ASP A 94 6.80 25.93 -17.54
C ASP A 94 5.86 27.00 -16.93
N SER A 95 5.55 26.89 -15.63
CA SER A 95 4.67 27.81 -14.92
C SER A 95 5.38 29.10 -14.52
N PHE A 96 4.64 30.21 -14.58
CA PHE A 96 5.07 31.55 -14.18
C PHE A 96 3.95 32.26 -13.43
N ASP A 97 4.23 33.40 -12.80
CA ASP A 97 3.33 34.03 -11.84
C ASP A 97 1.97 34.43 -12.42
N VAL A 98 1.93 35.03 -13.63
CA VAL A 98 0.69 35.56 -14.21
C VAL A 98 -0.32 34.48 -14.63
N ILE A 99 0.07 33.21 -14.75
CA ILE A 99 -0.87 32.13 -15.13
C ILE A 99 -1.66 31.58 -13.94
N PHE A 100 -1.33 31.98 -12.71
CA PHE A 100 -2.10 31.67 -11.50
C PHE A 100 -3.13 32.77 -11.20
N THR A 101 -3.99 33.07 -12.17
CA THR A 101 -5.07 34.06 -12.06
C THR A 101 -6.40 33.41 -11.70
N GLY A 102 -7.36 34.24 -11.25
CA GLY A 102 -8.74 33.81 -11.03
C GLY A 102 -9.49 33.54 -12.33
N ALA A 103 -10.78 33.23 -12.22
CA ALA A 103 -11.65 33.13 -13.39
C ALA A 103 -11.74 34.50 -14.11
N PRO A 104 -11.77 34.54 -15.46
CA PRO A 104 -12.00 35.77 -16.20
C PRO A 104 -13.31 36.44 -15.78
N GLU A 105 -13.32 37.77 -15.70
CA GLU A 105 -14.56 38.53 -15.57
C GLU A 105 -15.41 38.31 -16.85
N GLN A 106 -16.71 38.04 -16.66
CA GLN A 106 -17.67 37.79 -17.74
C GLN A 106 -18.00 39.06 -18.49
#